data_AF-A0A7K5KPX4-F1
#
_entry.id   AF-A0A7K5KPX4-F1
#
_cell.length_a   1.000
_cell.length_b   1.000
_cell.length_c   1.000
_cell.angle_alpha   90.00
_cell.angle_beta   90.00
_cell.angle_gamma   90.00
#
_symmetry.space_group_name_H-M   'P 1'
#
loop_
_entity.id
_entity.type
_entity.pdbx_description
1 polymer ?
#
loop_
_entity_poly.entity_id
_entity_poly.type
_entity_poly.pdbx_seq_one_letter_code
_entity_poly.pdbx_strand_id
1 'polypeptide(L)'
;PPPAYRTVCGVNGPLVVLDNVKFAQYAEIVNFTLPNGTTRSGQVLEVMGSKAIVQVFEGTSGIDAKATTCEFTGDILRTPVSEDMLGRVFNGSGKPIDSGPPVMAEDFLDINGQPINPHGRIYPEEMIQTGISPIDVMNSIARGQKIPIFSAAGLPHNEIAAQICRQAGLVKKSKDTVDFHEDNFAIVFAAMGVNMETARFFKSDFEQNGSMENVCLFLNLANDPTIERIITPRLALTTAEFLAYQCEKHVLVILTDMSSYAEALREVSAAREEVPGRRGFPGYMYTDLATIYE
;
A
#
# COMPACT_ATOMS: atom_id res chain seq x y z
N PRO A 1 -21.98 19.93 6.36
CA PRO A 1 -20.60 20.19 5.90
C PRO A 1 -19.65 19.71 6.99
N PRO A 2 -18.53 19.05 6.64
CA PRO A 2 -17.54 18.66 7.63
C PRO A 2 -17.06 19.88 8.42
N PRO A 3 -16.78 19.74 9.73
CA PRO A 3 -16.29 20.85 10.54
C PRO A 3 -14.91 21.28 10.05
N ALA A 4 -14.80 22.54 9.61
CA ALA A 4 -13.54 23.15 9.21
C ALA A 4 -12.90 23.88 10.39
N TYR A 5 -11.66 23.56 10.71
CA TYR A 5 -10.88 24.18 11.78
C TYR A 5 -9.69 24.97 11.21
N ARG A 6 -9.31 26.05 11.90
CA ARG A 6 -8.13 26.89 11.59
C ARG A 6 -7.18 26.96 12.79
N THR A 7 -7.24 25.96 13.66
CA THR A 7 -6.61 25.94 14.98
C THR A 7 -5.35 25.07 14.96
N VAL A 8 -4.49 25.30 13.96
CA VAL A 8 -3.16 24.67 13.89
C VAL A 8 -2.28 25.29 14.97
N CYS A 9 -1.87 24.48 15.94
CA CYS A 9 -1.05 24.91 17.08
C CYS A 9 0.44 24.86 16.76
N GLY A 10 0.87 23.88 15.96
CA GLY A 10 2.27 23.68 15.62
C GLY A 10 2.48 22.62 14.56
N VAL A 11 3.66 22.67 13.94
CA VAL A 11 4.11 21.74 12.90
C VAL A 11 5.48 21.23 13.32
N ASN A 12 5.65 19.91 13.41
CA ASN A 12 6.92 19.29 13.76
C ASN A 12 7.20 18.12 12.82
N GLY A 13 8.20 18.26 11.94
CA GLY A 13 8.53 17.26 10.93
C GLY A 13 7.29 16.89 10.11
N PRO A 14 6.88 15.61 10.06
CA PRO A 14 5.67 15.14 9.35
C PRO A 14 4.34 15.38 10.10
N LEU A 15 4.38 15.90 11.33
CA LEU A 15 3.22 16.00 12.21
C LEU A 15 2.68 17.44 12.28
N VAL A 16 1.36 17.55 12.32
CA VAL A 16 0.61 18.79 12.52
C VAL A 16 -0.24 18.62 13.77
N VAL A 17 -0.10 19.53 14.73
CA VAL A 17 -0.86 19.54 15.97
C VAL A 17 -2.02 20.52 15.85
N LEU A 18 -3.24 20.01 16.00
CA LEU A 18 -4.48 20.77 16.00
C LEU A 18 -5.02 20.89 17.43
N ASP A 19 -5.56 22.06 17.77
CA ASP A 19 -6.23 22.31 19.06
C ASP A 19 -7.72 22.65 18.85
N ASN A 20 -8.52 22.56 19.91
CA ASN A 20 -9.97 22.84 19.90
C ASN A 20 -10.77 22.02 18.87
N VAL A 21 -10.31 20.82 18.54
CA VAL A 21 -11.05 19.89 17.68
C VAL A 21 -12.12 19.19 18.51
N LYS A 22 -13.35 19.13 18.00
CA LYS A 22 -14.46 18.46 18.68
C LYS A 22 -14.58 17.02 18.18
N PHE A 23 -14.53 16.07 19.11
CA PHE A 23 -14.78 14.64 18.85
C PHE A 23 -13.92 14.03 17.72
N ALA A 24 -12.62 14.38 17.67
CA ALA A 24 -11.70 13.75 16.74
C ALA A 24 -11.63 12.23 17.00
N GLN A 25 -11.66 11.44 15.93
CA GLN A 25 -11.52 9.99 16.02
C GLN A 25 -10.09 9.57 15.70
N TYR A 26 -9.67 8.43 16.26
CA TYR A 26 -8.40 7.81 15.92
C TYR A 26 -8.46 7.27 14.48
N ALA A 27 -7.36 7.41 13.73
CA ALA A 27 -7.23 6.98 12.33
C ALA A 27 -8.16 7.70 11.33
N GLU A 28 -8.82 8.78 11.75
CA GLU A 28 -9.69 9.60 10.90
C GLU A 28 -8.87 10.36 9.84
N ILE A 29 -9.45 10.54 8.64
CA ILE A 29 -8.82 11.33 7.58
C ILE A 29 -9.14 12.82 7.71
N VAL A 30 -8.11 13.63 7.52
CA VAL A 30 -8.17 15.09 7.56
C VAL A 30 -7.63 15.65 6.24
N ASN A 31 -8.41 16.53 5.63
CA ASN A 31 -8.02 17.27 4.44
C ASN A 31 -7.52 18.65 4.84
N PHE A 32 -6.27 18.96 4.52
CA PHE A 32 -5.67 20.27 4.71
C PHE A 32 -5.76 21.08 3.43
N THR A 33 -6.27 22.30 3.50
CA THR A 33 -6.14 23.28 2.41
C THR A 33 -5.09 24.30 2.79
N LEU A 34 -3.98 24.30 2.05
CA LEU A 34 -2.91 25.26 2.24
C LEU A 34 -3.31 26.66 1.72
N PRO A 35 -2.59 27.72 2.12
CA PRO A 35 -2.89 29.09 1.70
C PRO A 35 -2.76 29.30 0.17
N ASN A 36 -1.96 28.46 -0.49
CA ASN A 36 -1.79 28.43 -1.94
C ASN A 36 -2.95 27.71 -2.68
N GLY A 37 -3.93 27.18 -1.96
CA GLY A 37 -5.05 26.40 -2.51
C GLY A 37 -4.75 24.92 -2.73
N THR A 38 -3.52 24.45 -2.50
CA THR A 38 -3.21 23.02 -2.61
C THR A 38 -3.84 22.25 -1.45
N THR A 39 -4.45 21.11 -1.78
CA THR A 39 -5.00 20.19 -0.79
C THR A 39 -4.01 19.09 -0.46
N ARG A 40 -3.85 18.79 0.82
CA ARG A 40 -3.06 17.67 1.34
C ARG A 40 -3.93 16.80 2.22
N SER A 41 -3.61 15.53 2.28
CA SER A 41 -4.35 14.56 3.08
C SER A 41 -3.50 14.15 4.29
N GLY A 42 -4.15 13.84 5.39
CA GLY A 42 -3.48 13.34 6.57
C GLY A 42 -4.37 12.45 7.40
N GLN A 43 -3.76 11.76 8.34
CA GLN A 43 -4.44 10.82 9.24
C GLN A 43 -4.22 11.22 10.69
N VAL A 44 -5.28 11.18 11.49
CA VAL A 44 -5.19 11.38 12.95
C VAL A 44 -4.47 10.21 13.58
N LEU A 45 -3.33 10.47 14.22
CA LEU A 45 -2.54 9.48 14.95
C LEU A 45 -2.89 9.42 16.43
N GLU A 46 -3.21 10.56 17.03
CA GLU A 46 -3.45 10.63 18.46
C GLU A 46 -4.45 11.72 18.79
N VAL A 47 -5.32 11.45 19.75
CA VAL A 47 -6.30 12.39 20.26
C VAL A 47 -6.18 12.47 21.78
N MET A 48 -5.92 13.67 22.29
CA MET A 48 -5.85 13.96 23.71
C MET A 48 -6.84 15.08 24.05
N GLY A 49 -8.04 14.71 24.52
CA GLY A 49 -9.09 15.68 24.84
C GLY A 49 -9.54 16.46 23.59
N SER A 50 -9.17 17.74 23.50
CA SER A 50 -9.45 18.61 22.35
C SER A 50 -8.28 18.75 21.37
N LYS A 51 -7.15 18.10 21.64
CA LYS A 51 -5.96 18.12 20.78
C LYS A 51 -5.95 16.89 19.90
N ALA A 52 -5.63 17.08 18.62
CA ALA A 52 -5.42 16.01 17.67
C ALA A 52 -4.04 16.16 17.02
N ILE A 53 -3.28 15.08 16.97
CA ILE A 53 -2.02 14.99 16.24
C ILE A 53 -2.32 14.31 14.92
N VAL A 54 -2.07 15.02 13.83
CA VAL A 54 -2.36 14.58 12.47
C VAL A 54 -1.05 14.43 11.71
N GLN A 55 -0.87 13.31 11.06
CA GLN A 55 0.26 13.05 10.17
C GLN A 55 -0.14 13.39 8.73
N VAL A 56 0.63 14.26 8.07
CA VAL A 56 0.32 14.71 6.70
C VAL A 56 1.08 13.88 5.68
N PHE A 57 0.40 13.24 4.73
CA PHE A 57 1.00 12.32 3.76
C PHE A 57 1.99 13.02 2.83
N GLU A 58 1.61 14.15 2.24
CA GLU A 58 2.45 14.89 1.28
C GLU A 58 3.55 15.76 1.95
N GLY A 59 3.71 15.63 3.27
CA GLY A 59 4.62 16.44 4.08
C GLY A 59 4.06 17.79 4.51
N THR A 60 4.82 18.52 5.31
CA THR A 60 4.35 19.73 6.00
C THR A 60 4.87 21.05 5.41
N SER A 61 5.69 20.98 4.36
CA SER A 61 6.27 22.14 3.69
C SER A 61 5.20 23.11 3.19
N GLY A 62 5.16 24.33 3.73
CA GLY A 62 4.19 25.36 3.34
C GLY A 62 2.86 25.35 4.11
N ILE A 63 2.73 24.52 5.16
CA ILE A 63 1.62 24.63 6.11
C ILE A 63 1.87 25.84 7.02
N ASP A 64 0.89 26.72 7.11
CA ASP A 64 0.91 27.90 8.00
C ASP A 64 -0.09 27.73 9.14
N ALA A 65 0.27 28.18 10.34
CA ALA A 65 -0.56 28.01 11.52
C ALA A 65 -1.87 28.84 11.46
N LYS A 66 -1.87 29.96 10.72
CA LYS A 66 -3.02 30.88 10.68
C LYS A 66 -3.90 30.70 9.45
N ALA A 67 -3.29 30.47 8.29
CA ALA A 67 -4.00 30.48 7.02
C ALA A 67 -4.42 29.08 6.54
N THR A 68 -3.84 28.00 7.08
CA THR A 68 -4.25 26.63 6.71
C THR A 68 -5.59 26.26 7.35
N THR A 69 -6.51 25.76 6.53
CA THR A 69 -7.76 25.13 7.00
C THR A 69 -7.60 23.62 7.02
N CYS A 70 -8.21 22.97 8.00
CA CYS A 70 -8.29 21.52 8.08
C CYS A 70 -9.76 21.09 8.20
N GLU A 71 -10.16 20.15 7.37
CA GLU A 71 -11.50 19.58 7.34
C GLU A 71 -11.43 18.12 7.74
N PHE A 72 -12.17 17.76 8.78
CA PHE A 72 -12.24 16.40 9.29
C PHE A 72 -13.34 15.66 8.53
N THR A 73 -12.99 14.52 7.93
CA THR A 73 -13.93 13.76 7.10
C THR A 73 -14.96 12.98 7.93
N GLY A 74 -14.66 12.69 9.20
CA GLY A 74 -15.51 11.90 10.09
C GLY A 74 -15.43 10.39 9.86
N ASP A 75 -14.54 9.95 8.97
CA ASP A 75 -14.41 8.55 8.58
C ASP A 75 -12.92 8.16 8.48
N ILE A 76 -12.68 6.85 8.50
CA ILE A 76 -11.36 6.27 8.30
C ILE A 76 -10.95 6.30 6.82
N LEU A 77 -9.67 6.01 6.55
CA LEU A 77 -9.17 5.96 5.18
C LEU A 77 -9.79 4.79 4.42
N ARG A 78 -10.66 5.11 3.46
CA ARG A 78 -11.23 4.13 2.54
C ARG A 78 -10.72 4.35 1.13
N THR A 79 -10.43 3.25 0.46
CA THR A 79 -9.94 3.26 -0.92
C THR A 79 -11.07 2.87 -1.87
N PRO A 80 -11.28 3.63 -2.95
CA PRO A 80 -12.17 3.20 -4.01
C PRO A 80 -11.57 1.98 -4.69
N VAL A 81 -12.29 0.86 -4.68
CA VAL A 81 -11.88 -0.38 -5.36
C VAL A 81 -12.84 -0.66 -6.51
N SER A 82 -12.30 -1.21 -7.60
CA SER A 82 -13.04 -1.65 -8.77
C SER A 82 -12.19 -2.63 -9.57
N GLU A 83 -12.83 -3.49 -10.36
CA GLU A 83 -12.15 -4.39 -11.27
C GLU A 83 -11.38 -3.62 -12.37
N ASP A 84 -11.83 -2.40 -12.70
CA ASP A 84 -11.21 -1.46 -13.65
C ASP A 84 -9.83 -0.93 -13.20
N MET A 85 -9.35 -1.33 -12.01
CA MET A 85 -8.00 -1.04 -11.54
C MET A 85 -6.93 -1.93 -12.18
N LEU A 86 -7.32 -3.07 -12.77
CA LEU A 86 -6.41 -3.88 -13.57
C LEU A 86 -6.01 -3.12 -14.85
N GLY A 87 -4.74 -3.20 -15.24
CA GLY A 87 -4.23 -2.40 -16.37
C GLY A 87 -3.72 -1.02 -15.98
N ARG A 88 -3.89 -0.60 -14.73
CA ARG A 88 -3.66 0.78 -14.31
C ARG A 88 -2.44 0.97 -13.42
N VAL A 89 -1.96 2.21 -13.42
CA VAL A 89 -0.82 2.63 -12.61
C VAL A 89 -1.25 3.74 -11.66
N PHE A 90 -1.06 3.49 -10.37
CA PHE A 90 -1.35 4.38 -9.25
C PHE A 90 -0.07 4.80 -8.55
N ASN A 91 -0.11 5.95 -7.87
CA ASN A 91 0.94 6.34 -6.93
C ASN A 91 0.75 5.67 -5.56
N GLY A 92 1.67 5.94 -4.62
CA GLY A 92 1.59 5.44 -3.25
C GLY A 92 0.39 5.92 -2.43
N SER A 93 -0.34 6.93 -2.91
CA SER A 93 -1.59 7.44 -2.33
C SER A 93 -2.86 6.95 -3.05
N GLY A 94 -2.74 6.03 -4.02
CA GLY A 94 -3.89 5.50 -4.79
C GLY A 94 -4.43 6.44 -5.86
N LYS A 95 -3.74 7.54 -6.17
CA LYS A 95 -4.09 8.44 -7.28
C LYS A 95 -3.49 7.91 -8.59
N PRO A 96 -4.23 7.96 -9.71
CA PRO A 96 -3.73 7.46 -10.98
C PRO A 96 -2.59 8.32 -11.54
N ILE A 97 -1.55 7.68 -12.07
CA ILE A 97 -0.39 8.32 -12.70
C ILE A 97 -0.23 7.98 -14.19
N ASP A 98 -1.13 7.16 -14.71
CA ASP A 98 -1.22 6.78 -16.12
C ASP A 98 -1.93 7.84 -17.01
N SER A 99 -2.23 9.02 -16.47
CA SER A 99 -3.05 10.07 -17.13
C SER A 99 -4.48 9.64 -17.47
N GLY A 100 -4.94 8.52 -16.91
CA GLY A 100 -6.33 8.09 -17.00
C GLY A 100 -7.26 8.84 -16.04
N PRO A 101 -8.59 8.67 -16.17
CA PRO A 101 -9.56 9.24 -15.24
C PRO A 101 -9.38 8.65 -13.82
N PRO A 102 -9.97 9.29 -12.78
CA PRO A 102 -10.08 8.66 -11.47
C PRO A 102 -10.86 7.34 -11.56
N VAL A 103 -10.54 6.39 -10.67
CA VAL A 103 -11.22 5.10 -10.59
C VAL A 103 -12.69 5.34 -10.25
N MET A 104 -13.60 4.73 -11.02
CA MET A 104 -15.01 4.66 -10.64
C MET A 104 -15.16 3.54 -9.63
N ALA A 105 -15.40 3.91 -8.37
CA ALA A 105 -15.48 2.95 -7.28
C ALA A 105 -16.74 2.09 -7.39
N GLU A 106 -16.57 0.77 -7.30
CA GLU A 106 -17.67 -0.17 -7.07
C GLU A 106 -18.00 -0.22 -5.57
N ASP A 107 -16.96 -0.22 -4.73
CA ASP A 107 -17.07 -0.17 -3.28
C ASP A 107 -15.94 0.68 -2.66
N PHE A 108 -16.14 1.07 -1.41
CA PHE A 108 -15.16 1.79 -0.59
C PHE A 108 -14.73 0.92 0.59
N LEU A 109 -13.57 0.31 0.47
CA LEU A 109 -13.02 -0.59 1.49
C LEU A 109 -12.03 0.13 2.41
N ASP A 110 -12.02 -0.22 3.70
CA ASP A 110 -11.00 0.22 4.65
C ASP A 110 -9.64 -0.39 4.29
N ILE A 111 -8.61 0.46 4.24
CA ILE A 111 -7.26 0.03 3.91
C ILE A 111 -6.61 -0.85 4.96
N ASN A 112 -7.12 -0.85 6.20
CA ASN A 112 -6.59 -1.69 7.26
C ASN A 112 -7.03 -3.15 7.13
N GLY A 113 -7.92 -3.45 6.18
CA GLY A 113 -8.45 -4.78 5.95
C GLY A 113 -9.33 -5.26 7.11
N GLN A 114 -9.79 -6.52 7.00
CA GLN A 114 -10.51 -7.19 8.08
C GLN A 114 -9.83 -8.51 8.43
N PRO A 115 -9.58 -8.78 9.72
CA PRO A 115 -8.91 -10.02 10.10
C PRO A 115 -9.77 -11.24 9.75
N ILE A 116 -9.22 -12.13 8.95
CA ILE A 116 -9.90 -13.37 8.54
C ILE A 116 -9.92 -14.35 9.70
N ASN A 117 -11.13 -14.87 10.01
CA ASN A 117 -11.32 -15.89 11.03
C ASN A 117 -10.46 -17.14 10.73
N PRO A 118 -9.58 -17.57 11.64
CA PRO A 118 -8.73 -18.75 11.43
C PRO A 118 -9.49 -20.03 11.09
N HIS A 119 -10.71 -20.20 11.59
CA HIS A 119 -11.54 -21.38 11.29
C HIS A 119 -12.08 -21.38 9.85
N GLY A 120 -12.25 -20.19 9.24
CA GLY A 120 -12.69 -20.05 7.86
C GLY A 120 -11.57 -20.18 6.83
N ARG A 121 -10.31 -20.38 7.26
CA ARG A 121 -9.16 -20.50 6.36
C ARG A 121 -9.06 -21.92 5.82
N ILE A 122 -8.90 -22.04 4.50
CA ILE A 122 -8.60 -23.31 3.81
C ILE A 122 -7.08 -23.45 3.70
N TYR A 123 -6.58 -24.68 3.85
CA TYR A 123 -5.15 -24.95 3.74
C TYR A 123 -4.68 -24.85 2.27
N PRO A 124 -3.59 -24.13 1.96
CA PRO A 124 -2.99 -24.09 0.63
C PRO A 124 -2.52 -25.48 0.14
N GLU A 125 -3.11 -25.98 -0.95
CA GLU A 125 -2.73 -27.28 -1.53
C GLU A 125 -2.16 -27.17 -2.95
N GLU A 126 -2.54 -26.14 -3.70
CA GLU A 126 -2.16 -26.00 -5.10
C GLU A 126 -0.83 -25.29 -5.25
N MET A 127 0.08 -25.85 -6.06
CA MET A 127 1.38 -25.24 -6.33
C MET A 127 1.28 -24.17 -7.42
N ILE A 128 1.98 -23.05 -7.23
CA ILE A 128 2.25 -22.04 -8.25
C ILE A 128 3.56 -22.39 -8.96
N GLN A 129 3.53 -22.41 -10.28
CA GLN A 129 4.73 -22.55 -11.09
C GLN A 129 5.32 -21.17 -11.35
N THR A 130 6.55 -20.94 -10.90
CA THR A 130 7.26 -19.65 -11.06
C THR A 130 8.16 -19.62 -12.29
N GLY A 131 8.49 -20.77 -12.88
CA GLY A 131 9.43 -20.89 -13.99
C GLY A 131 10.90 -20.89 -13.59
N ILE A 132 11.20 -20.76 -12.28
CA ILE A 132 12.55 -20.73 -11.73
C ILE A 132 12.84 -22.07 -11.08
N SER A 133 13.70 -22.91 -11.69
CA SER A 133 13.92 -24.30 -11.22
C SER A 133 14.30 -24.42 -9.75
N PRO A 134 15.19 -23.58 -9.17
CA PRO A 134 15.49 -23.64 -7.73
C PRO A 134 14.28 -23.37 -6.83
N ILE A 135 13.34 -22.52 -7.26
CA ILE A 135 12.12 -22.22 -6.51
C ILE A 135 11.14 -23.37 -6.73
N ASP A 136 10.81 -23.70 -7.97
CA ASP A 136 9.79 -24.70 -8.28
C ASP A 136 10.13 -26.11 -7.77
N VAL A 137 11.42 -26.53 -7.82
CA VAL A 137 11.82 -27.89 -7.45
C VAL A 137 12.13 -28.03 -5.96
N MET A 138 12.85 -27.07 -5.37
CA MET A 138 13.36 -27.20 -4.00
C MET A 138 12.48 -26.50 -2.97
N ASN A 139 11.91 -25.34 -3.33
CA ASN A 139 11.13 -24.49 -2.43
C ASN A 139 9.80 -24.12 -3.09
N SER A 140 9.02 -25.13 -3.45
CA SER A 140 7.76 -24.95 -4.15
C SER A 140 6.81 -24.04 -3.36
N ILE A 141 6.15 -23.14 -4.08
CA ILE A 141 5.26 -22.13 -3.49
C ILE A 141 3.82 -22.61 -3.67
N ALA A 142 3.07 -22.68 -2.57
CA ALA A 142 1.64 -22.98 -2.61
C ALA A 142 0.79 -21.70 -2.79
N ARG A 143 -0.38 -21.83 -3.41
CA ARG A 143 -1.34 -20.75 -3.63
C ARG A 143 -1.91 -20.28 -2.29
N GLY A 144 -1.72 -19.00 -1.97
CA GLY A 144 -2.07 -18.43 -0.66
C GLY A 144 -0.93 -18.53 0.37
N GLN A 145 0.24 -19.03 -0.02
CA GLN A 145 1.43 -18.97 0.80
C GLN A 145 2.09 -17.59 0.74
N LYS A 146 2.66 -17.18 1.87
CA LYS A 146 3.46 -15.97 2.04
C LYS A 146 4.93 -16.38 2.07
N ILE A 147 5.73 -15.92 1.12
CA ILE A 147 7.16 -16.23 1.05
C ILE A 147 7.96 -14.98 0.63
N PRO A 148 8.91 -14.51 1.45
CA PRO A 148 9.75 -13.37 1.09
C PRO A 148 10.96 -13.79 0.26
N ILE A 149 11.44 -12.87 -0.58
CA ILE A 149 12.74 -12.98 -1.25
C ILE A 149 13.74 -12.12 -0.47
N PHE A 150 14.70 -12.75 0.21
CA PHE A 150 15.78 -12.03 0.85
C PHE A 150 16.90 -11.73 -0.14
N SER A 151 17.24 -10.46 -0.22
CA SER A 151 18.29 -9.96 -1.11
C SER A 151 19.17 -8.94 -0.39
N ALA A 152 20.17 -8.43 -1.10
CA ALA A 152 21.08 -7.38 -0.65
C ALA A 152 21.19 -6.30 -1.72
N ALA A 153 21.62 -5.10 -1.30
CA ALA A 153 21.85 -3.99 -2.20
C ALA A 153 22.83 -4.38 -3.33
N GLY A 154 22.44 -4.11 -4.58
CA GLY A 154 23.22 -4.45 -5.77
C GLY A 154 22.97 -5.84 -6.36
N LEU A 155 22.20 -6.71 -5.70
CA LEU A 155 21.78 -7.99 -6.28
C LEU A 155 20.54 -7.82 -7.18
N PRO A 156 20.35 -8.67 -8.20
CA PRO A 156 19.27 -8.55 -9.18
C PRO A 156 17.91 -9.08 -8.68
N HIS A 157 17.47 -8.69 -7.47
CA HIS A 157 16.16 -9.11 -6.95
C HIS A 157 14.99 -8.58 -7.77
N ASN A 158 15.14 -7.40 -8.37
CA ASN A 158 14.12 -6.82 -9.24
C ASN A 158 13.91 -7.63 -10.52
N GLU A 159 14.99 -8.17 -11.10
CA GLU A 159 14.92 -9.02 -12.30
C GLU A 159 14.24 -10.36 -11.98
N ILE A 160 14.53 -10.94 -10.81
CA ILE A 160 13.87 -12.15 -10.32
C ILE A 160 12.38 -11.89 -10.07
N ALA A 161 12.03 -10.79 -9.42
CA ALA A 161 10.63 -10.43 -9.18
C ALA A 161 9.86 -10.22 -10.49
N ALA A 162 10.46 -9.50 -11.46
CA ALA A 162 9.88 -9.34 -12.79
C ALA A 162 9.74 -10.69 -13.52
N GLN A 163 10.74 -11.56 -13.42
CA GLN A 163 10.67 -12.91 -13.99
C GLN A 163 9.53 -13.73 -13.39
N ILE A 164 9.35 -13.69 -12.07
CA ILE A 164 8.23 -14.36 -11.38
C ILE A 164 6.91 -13.79 -11.91
N CYS A 165 6.75 -12.47 -12.02
CA CYS A 165 5.51 -11.91 -12.59
C CYS A 165 5.21 -12.42 -14.01
N ARG A 166 6.22 -12.54 -14.87
CA ARG A 166 6.04 -12.98 -16.26
C ARG A 166 5.70 -14.46 -16.38
N GLN A 167 6.25 -15.28 -15.50
CA GLN A 167 6.21 -16.74 -15.60
C GLN A 167 5.25 -17.39 -14.61
N ALA A 168 4.78 -16.63 -13.61
CA ALA A 168 3.85 -17.12 -12.61
C ALA A 168 2.55 -17.57 -13.27
N GLY A 169 2.19 -18.82 -13.00
CA GLY A 169 0.92 -19.39 -13.42
C GLY A 169 0.59 -20.60 -12.55
N LEU A 170 -0.65 -21.06 -12.66
CA LEU A 170 -1.04 -22.32 -12.04
C LEU A 170 -0.37 -23.49 -12.79
N VAL A 171 0.06 -24.49 -12.03
CA VAL A 171 0.52 -25.76 -12.63
C VAL A 171 -0.64 -26.35 -13.42
N LYS A 172 -0.52 -26.37 -14.75
CA LYS A 172 -1.57 -26.87 -15.65
C LYS A 172 -1.86 -28.34 -15.31
N LYS A 173 -3.03 -28.62 -14.74
CA LYS A 173 -3.56 -29.99 -14.62
C LYS A 173 -4.21 -30.38 -15.95
N SER A 174 -4.05 -31.64 -16.35
CA SER A 174 -4.50 -32.19 -17.64
C SER A 174 -6.03 -32.34 -17.80
N LYS A 175 -6.87 -31.55 -17.12
CA LYS A 175 -8.34 -31.67 -17.25
C LYS A 175 -9.08 -30.35 -17.09
N ASP A 176 -10.01 -30.15 -18.04
CA ASP A 176 -11.00 -29.10 -18.13
C ASP A 176 -11.70 -28.86 -16.78
N THR A 177 -11.27 -27.81 -16.10
CA THR A 177 -11.98 -27.24 -14.96
C THR A 177 -12.05 -25.74 -15.23
N VAL A 178 -13.22 -25.16 -14.99
CA VAL A 178 -13.56 -23.76 -15.35
C VAL A 178 -12.64 -22.76 -14.61
N ASP A 179 -12.02 -23.18 -13.51
CA ASP A 179 -11.04 -22.43 -12.70
C ASP A 179 -9.66 -22.24 -13.35
N PHE A 180 -9.40 -22.86 -14.52
CA PHE A 180 -8.08 -22.84 -15.18
C PHE A 180 -7.97 -21.82 -16.32
N HIS A 181 -8.85 -20.83 -16.40
CA HIS A 181 -8.70 -19.76 -17.38
C HIS A 181 -7.49 -18.88 -16.98
N GLU A 182 -6.51 -18.72 -17.88
CA GLU A 182 -5.33 -17.87 -17.64
C GLU A 182 -5.74 -16.42 -17.31
N ASP A 183 -6.89 -15.97 -17.79
CA ASP A 183 -7.43 -14.62 -17.53
C ASP A 183 -7.89 -14.38 -16.08
N ASN A 184 -8.02 -15.42 -15.25
CA ASN A 184 -8.38 -15.26 -13.84
C ASN A 184 -7.16 -14.99 -12.94
N PHE A 185 -5.95 -14.88 -13.51
CA PHE A 185 -4.75 -14.54 -12.75
C PHE A 185 -4.47 -13.04 -12.82
N ALA A 186 -4.47 -12.38 -11.66
CA ALA A 186 -4.20 -10.96 -11.51
C ALA A 186 -2.91 -10.74 -10.70
N ILE A 187 -2.15 -9.72 -11.07
CA ILE A 187 -0.92 -9.36 -10.37
C ILE A 187 -1.11 -7.98 -9.75
N VAL A 188 -0.92 -7.89 -8.44
CA VAL A 188 -0.88 -6.59 -7.75
C VAL A 188 0.56 -6.33 -7.33
N PHE A 189 1.14 -5.29 -7.89
CA PHE A 189 2.54 -4.95 -7.67
C PHE A 189 2.65 -3.62 -6.93
N ALA A 190 3.26 -3.64 -5.76
CA ALA A 190 3.48 -2.46 -4.94
C ALA A 190 4.98 -2.17 -4.79
N ALA A 191 5.39 -1.03 -5.32
CA ALA A 191 6.74 -0.50 -5.22
C ALA A 191 6.80 0.63 -4.19
N MET A 192 7.72 0.58 -3.24
CA MET A 192 7.88 1.50 -2.11
C MET A 192 9.32 1.98 -2.06
N GLY A 193 9.53 3.28 -2.20
CA GLY A 193 10.86 3.89 -2.14
C GLY A 193 11.79 3.47 -3.28
N VAL A 194 11.26 3.04 -4.42
CA VAL A 194 12.09 2.58 -5.54
C VAL A 194 12.67 3.74 -6.35
N ASN A 195 13.85 3.54 -6.92
CA ASN A 195 14.45 4.51 -7.83
C ASN A 195 13.64 4.63 -9.12
N MET A 196 13.73 5.79 -9.78
CA MET A 196 13.07 6.03 -11.06
C MET A 196 13.47 5.01 -12.14
N GLU A 197 14.72 4.57 -12.15
CA GLU A 197 15.21 3.54 -13.08
C GLU A 197 14.53 2.19 -12.84
N THR A 198 14.39 1.79 -11.58
CA THR A 198 13.71 0.55 -11.18
C THR A 198 12.22 0.60 -11.52
N ALA A 199 11.55 1.72 -11.25
CA ALA A 199 10.15 1.90 -11.62
C ALA A 199 9.94 1.83 -13.14
N ARG A 200 10.83 2.47 -13.92
CA ARG A 200 10.81 2.38 -15.39
C ARG A 200 11.07 0.96 -15.88
N PHE A 201 12.01 0.25 -15.27
CA PHE A 201 12.31 -1.15 -15.58
C PHE A 201 11.05 -2.01 -15.46
N PHE A 202 10.38 -1.98 -14.31
CA PHE A 202 9.14 -2.74 -14.09
C PHE A 202 8.04 -2.34 -15.08
N LYS A 203 7.82 -1.04 -15.28
CA LYS A 203 6.81 -0.57 -16.24
C LYS A 203 7.10 -1.06 -17.66
N SER A 204 8.34 -0.92 -18.13
CA SER A 204 8.73 -1.37 -19.47
C SER A 204 8.64 -2.89 -19.64
N ASP A 205 8.93 -3.64 -18.58
CA ASP A 205 8.82 -5.09 -18.59
C ASP A 205 7.34 -5.52 -18.70
N PHE A 206 6.45 -4.93 -17.89
CA PHE A 206 5.03 -5.25 -17.97
C PHE A 206 4.37 -4.82 -19.29
N GLU A 207 4.80 -3.70 -19.87
CA GLU A 207 4.33 -3.25 -21.19
C GLU A 207 4.81 -4.17 -22.32
N GLN A 208 6.06 -4.65 -22.30
CA GLN A 208 6.62 -5.49 -23.36
C GLN A 208 6.04 -6.91 -23.38
N ASN A 209 5.70 -7.45 -22.20
CA ASN A 209 5.23 -8.83 -22.09
C ASN A 209 3.70 -8.96 -22.28
N GLY A 210 2.98 -7.85 -22.48
CA GLY A 210 1.53 -7.86 -22.65
C GLY A 210 0.73 -8.20 -21.39
N SER A 211 1.40 -8.42 -20.25
CA SER A 211 0.75 -8.71 -18.97
C SER A 211 0.12 -7.48 -18.33
N MET A 212 0.34 -6.28 -18.88
CA MET A 212 -0.14 -5.03 -18.29
C MET A 212 -1.65 -5.07 -18.01
N GLU A 213 -2.47 -5.63 -18.90
CA GLU A 213 -3.94 -5.69 -18.76
C GLU A 213 -4.40 -6.35 -17.45
N ASN A 214 -3.64 -7.30 -16.92
CA ASN A 214 -3.95 -8.05 -15.69
C ASN A 214 -3.12 -7.58 -14.48
N VAL A 215 -2.34 -6.51 -14.62
CA VAL A 215 -1.46 -6.00 -13.57
C VAL A 215 -2.00 -4.67 -13.04
N CYS A 216 -2.14 -4.56 -11.72
CA CYS A 216 -2.36 -3.29 -11.03
C CYS A 216 -1.05 -2.84 -10.36
N LEU A 217 -0.54 -1.67 -10.74
CA LEU A 217 0.74 -1.14 -10.25
C LEU A 217 0.51 -0.01 -9.26
N PHE A 218 1.03 -0.13 -8.05
CA PHE A 218 1.20 0.96 -7.08
C PHE A 218 2.68 1.34 -7.02
N LEU A 219 3.01 2.55 -7.45
CA LEU A 219 4.39 3.02 -7.50
C LEU A 219 4.57 4.20 -6.55
N ASN A 220 5.36 3.99 -5.50
CA ASN A 220 5.92 5.05 -4.67
C ASN A 220 7.43 5.13 -4.94
N LEU A 221 7.85 6.26 -5.50
CA LEU A 221 9.23 6.52 -5.87
C LEU A 221 10.03 7.02 -4.66
N ALA A 222 11.36 6.97 -4.74
CA ALA A 222 12.25 7.47 -3.70
C ALA A 222 12.08 8.97 -3.40
N ASN A 223 11.64 9.76 -4.39
CA ASN A 223 11.34 11.20 -4.25
C ASN A 223 9.96 11.48 -3.64
N ASP A 224 9.08 10.48 -3.59
CA ASP A 224 7.75 10.63 -3.02
C ASP A 224 7.82 10.60 -1.47
N PRO A 225 6.85 11.19 -0.78
CA PRO A 225 6.84 11.28 0.68
C PRO A 225 6.94 9.90 1.34
N THR A 226 7.70 9.81 2.44
CA THR A 226 7.94 8.53 3.11
C THR A 226 6.68 7.94 3.74
N ILE A 227 5.69 8.77 4.06
CA ILE A 227 4.43 8.33 4.67
C ILE A 227 3.54 7.60 3.67
N GLU A 228 3.61 7.96 2.38
CA GLU A 228 2.92 7.20 1.33
C GLU A 228 3.39 5.75 1.30
N ARG A 229 4.64 5.46 1.66
CA ARG A 229 5.17 4.09 1.74
C ARG A 229 4.44 3.24 2.78
N ILE A 230 3.91 3.87 3.85
CA ILE A 230 3.19 3.16 4.92
C ILE A 230 1.81 2.71 4.46
N ILE A 231 1.15 3.52 3.62
CA ILE A 231 -0.18 3.21 3.09
C ILE A 231 -0.12 2.39 1.79
N THR A 232 0.94 2.50 0.99
CA THR A 232 1.11 1.78 -0.29
C THR A 232 0.83 0.27 -0.20
N PRO A 233 1.42 -0.51 0.73
CA PRO A 233 1.16 -1.94 0.81
C PRO A 233 -0.28 -2.23 1.26
N ARG A 234 -0.86 -1.39 2.12
CA ARG A 234 -2.27 -1.49 2.54
C ARG A 234 -3.21 -1.30 1.36
N LEU A 235 -2.99 -0.27 0.54
CA LEU A 235 -3.74 -0.04 -0.71
C LEU A 235 -3.66 -1.23 -1.67
N ALA A 236 -2.46 -1.77 -1.85
CA ALA A 236 -2.23 -2.94 -2.70
C ALA A 236 -2.95 -4.17 -2.17
N LEU A 237 -2.88 -4.43 -0.86
CA LEU A 237 -3.55 -5.57 -0.23
C LEU A 237 -5.07 -5.43 -0.28
N THR A 238 -5.64 -4.25 -0.01
CA THR A 238 -7.10 -4.04 -0.12
C THR A 238 -7.60 -4.27 -1.55
N THR A 239 -6.82 -3.84 -2.55
CA THR A 239 -7.14 -4.11 -3.96
C THR A 239 -7.04 -5.61 -4.26
N ALA A 240 -6.02 -6.29 -3.72
CA ALA A 240 -5.86 -7.73 -3.87
C ALA A 240 -6.98 -8.53 -3.18
N GLU A 241 -7.41 -8.12 -1.98
CA GLU A 241 -8.52 -8.71 -1.24
C GLU A 241 -9.84 -8.56 -1.99
N PHE A 242 -10.10 -7.38 -2.55
CA PHE A 242 -11.27 -7.15 -3.40
C PHE A 242 -11.28 -8.09 -4.61
N LEU A 243 -10.18 -8.15 -5.36
CA LEU A 243 -10.04 -9.02 -6.52
C LEU A 243 -10.13 -10.51 -6.16
N ALA A 244 -9.57 -10.92 -5.03
CA ALA A 244 -9.54 -12.32 -4.62
C ALA A 244 -10.87 -12.80 -4.02
N TYR A 245 -11.48 -12.03 -3.13
CA TYR A 245 -12.66 -12.47 -2.37
C TYR A 245 -13.99 -12.04 -2.99
N GLN A 246 -14.03 -10.94 -3.74
CA GLN A 246 -15.27 -10.47 -4.38
C GLN A 246 -15.33 -10.84 -5.86
N CYS A 247 -14.22 -10.74 -6.58
CA CYS A 247 -14.15 -11.07 -8.02
C CYS A 247 -13.65 -12.51 -8.30
N GLU A 248 -13.35 -13.29 -7.26
CA GLU A 248 -12.87 -14.69 -7.33
C GLU A 248 -11.61 -14.89 -8.21
N LYS A 249 -10.75 -13.87 -8.32
CA LYS A 249 -9.49 -13.95 -9.08
C LYS A 249 -8.35 -14.55 -8.25
N HIS A 250 -7.41 -15.20 -8.92
CA HIS A 250 -6.16 -15.62 -8.32
C HIS A 250 -5.17 -14.47 -8.34
N VAL A 251 -4.87 -13.92 -7.15
CA VAL A 251 -4.02 -12.74 -7.04
C VAL A 251 -2.62 -13.10 -6.57
N LEU A 252 -1.60 -12.65 -7.30
CA LEU A 252 -0.21 -12.62 -6.84
C LEU A 252 0.14 -11.20 -6.42
N VAL A 253 0.42 -11.02 -5.13
CA VAL A 253 0.87 -9.72 -4.59
C VAL A 253 2.39 -9.71 -4.46
N ILE A 254 3.03 -8.69 -5.03
CA ILE A 254 4.47 -8.46 -4.86
C ILE A 254 4.67 -7.10 -4.19
N LEU A 255 5.33 -7.12 -3.03
CA LEU A 255 5.68 -5.93 -2.26
C LEU A 255 7.21 -5.74 -2.31
N THR A 256 7.65 -4.62 -2.85
CA THR A 256 9.07 -4.22 -2.92
C THR A 256 9.20 -2.73 -2.62
N ASP A 257 10.13 -2.18 -1.84
CA ASP A 257 11.03 -2.83 -0.91
C ASP A 257 10.48 -2.69 0.53
N MET A 258 10.33 -3.82 1.23
CA MET A 258 9.89 -3.85 2.63
C MET A 258 10.93 -3.22 3.58
N SER A 259 12.20 -3.11 3.16
CA SER A 259 13.22 -2.38 3.91
C SER A 259 12.90 -0.88 3.94
N SER A 260 12.51 -0.31 2.79
CA SER A 260 12.09 1.10 2.69
C SER A 260 10.79 1.37 3.46
N TYR A 261 9.88 0.39 3.51
CA TYR A 261 8.71 0.43 4.40
C TYR A 261 9.13 0.54 5.88
N ALA A 262 10.01 -0.36 6.33
CA ALA A 262 10.47 -0.36 7.72
C ALA A 262 11.27 0.91 8.10
N GLU A 263 12.03 1.47 7.17
CA GLU A 263 12.70 2.76 7.36
C GLU A 263 11.71 3.93 7.48
N ALA A 264 10.66 3.95 6.67
CA ALA A 264 9.59 4.94 6.80
C ALA A 264 8.88 4.82 8.15
N LEU A 265 8.58 3.59 8.60
CA LEU A 265 7.98 3.35 9.90
C LEU A 265 8.89 3.85 11.05
N ARG A 266 10.21 3.66 10.92
CA ARG A 266 11.20 4.19 11.85
C ARG A 266 11.22 5.72 11.87
N GLU A 267 11.16 6.37 10.71
CA GLU A 267 11.13 7.84 10.61
C GLU A 267 9.91 8.43 11.33
N VAL A 268 8.74 7.82 11.13
CA VAL A 268 7.50 8.23 11.79
C VAL A 268 7.58 8.03 13.30
N SER A 269 8.09 6.89 13.77
CA SER A 269 8.29 6.62 15.20
C SER A 269 9.26 7.61 15.84
N ALA A 270 10.35 7.95 15.16
CA ALA A 270 11.32 8.93 15.63
C ALA A 270 10.74 10.35 15.69
N ALA A 271 9.93 10.75 14.70
CA ALA A 271 9.24 12.03 14.70
C ALA A 271 8.20 12.15 15.83
N ARG A 272 7.70 11.03 16.34
CA ARG A 272 6.78 10.95 17.49
C ARG A 272 7.49 10.88 18.84
N GLU A 273 8.83 10.89 18.86
CA GLU A 273 9.63 10.71 20.08
C GLU A 273 9.27 9.43 20.86
N GLU A 274 8.86 8.37 20.17
CA GLU A 274 8.57 7.08 20.78
C GLU A 274 9.86 6.42 21.29
N VAL A 275 9.72 5.55 22.30
CA VAL A 275 10.86 4.78 22.81
C VAL A 275 11.32 3.80 21.73
N PRO A 276 12.55 3.93 21.21
CA PRO A 276 13.02 3.08 20.12
C PRO A 276 13.29 1.67 20.64
N GLY A 277 13.01 0.69 19.79
CA GLY A 277 13.41 -0.70 19.96
C GLY A 277 14.82 -0.97 19.44
N ARG A 278 15.07 -2.22 19.03
CA ARG A 278 16.38 -2.64 18.54
C ARG A 278 16.75 -1.90 17.25
N ARG A 279 17.98 -1.36 17.18
CA ARG A 279 18.52 -0.58 16.04
C ARG A 279 17.68 0.67 15.66
N GLY A 280 16.91 1.20 16.60
CA GLY A 280 16.11 2.41 16.39
C GLY A 280 14.75 2.18 15.75
N PHE A 281 14.38 0.94 15.39
CA PHE A 281 13.05 0.62 14.87
C PHE A 281 11.98 0.65 15.97
N PRO A 282 10.70 0.90 15.63
CA PRO A 282 9.62 0.92 16.62
C PRO A 282 9.44 -0.42 17.32
N GLY A 283 9.01 -0.38 18.59
CA GLY A 283 8.73 -1.60 19.37
C GLY A 283 7.61 -2.46 18.77
N TYR A 284 6.67 -1.86 18.04
CA TYR A 284 5.53 -2.52 17.40
C TYR A 284 5.79 -2.98 15.96
N MET A 285 7.03 -2.90 15.47
CA MET A 285 7.36 -3.30 14.09
C MET A 285 6.92 -4.73 13.76
N TYR A 286 7.02 -5.66 14.73
CA TYR A 286 6.56 -7.04 14.54
C TYR A 286 5.06 -7.11 14.25
N THR A 287 4.24 -6.41 15.03
CA THR A 287 2.79 -6.39 14.86
C THR A 287 2.40 -5.71 13.56
N ASP A 288 3.05 -4.60 13.20
CA ASP A 288 2.74 -3.86 11.98
C ASP A 288 3.10 -4.68 10.71
N LEU A 289 4.26 -5.36 10.70
CA LEU A 289 4.59 -6.30 9.61
C LEU A 289 3.62 -7.50 9.56
N ALA A 290 3.17 -7.99 10.72
CA ALA A 290 2.18 -9.05 10.76
C ALA A 290 0.85 -8.62 10.14
N THR A 291 0.41 -7.37 10.34
CA THR A 291 -0.82 -6.85 9.69
C THR A 291 -0.73 -6.73 8.17
N ILE A 292 0.47 -6.76 7.59
CA ILE A 292 0.68 -6.72 6.13
C ILE A 292 0.83 -8.14 5.57
N TYR A 293 1.47 -9.04 6.32
CA TYR A 293 1.72 -10.40 5.86
C TYR A 293 0.57 -11.39 6.15
N GLU A 294 -0.28 -11.11 7.13
CA GLU A 294 -1.47 -11.92 7.49
C GLU A 294 -2.76 -11.44 6.87
#